data_AF-A0A914RIM4-F1
#
_entry.id   AF-A0A914RIM4-F1
#
_cell.length_a   1.000
_cell.length_b   1.000
_cell.length_c   1.000
_cell.angle_alpha   90.00
_cell.angle_beta   90.00
_cell.angle_gamma   90.00
#
_symmetry.space_group_name_H-M   'P 1'
#
loop_
_entity.id
_entity.type
_entity.pdbx_description
1 polymer ?
#
loop_
_entity_poly.entity_id
_entity_poly.type
_entity_poly.pdbx_seq_one_letter_code
_entity_poly.pdbx_strand_id
1 'polypeptide(L)'
;MFSAWTFALQFAYLLSQCSVHSPLLYLAGVRLERLAPEDIAKFDEVPRHLRPSGIGLHVHVELMRMLGYMLLFVQFVDFFYNSDLGTQHRLMSARGFTSIPTPPHNTSVMLLETDKCPICLRHRHNDTVLSVSGYVFCYECINDFVRREKRCPVTSLPATTDNLIRIFSDASK
;
A
#
# COMPACT_ATOMS: atom_id res chain seq x y z
N MET A 1 -40.72 3.88 -26.86
CA MET A 1 -40.46 4.19 -28.29
C MET A 1 -39.08 3.73 -28.76
N PHE A 2 -37.97 4.08 -28.07
CA PHE A 2 -36.61 3.67 -28.47
C PHE A 2 -36.40 2.15 -28.63
N SER A 3 -37.01 1.36 -27.73
CA SER A 3 -36.91 -0.12 -27.75
C SER A 3 -37.61 -0.79 -28.93
N ALA A 4 -38.72 -0.23 -29.42
CA ALA A 4 -39.43 -0.78 -30.59
C ALA A 4 -38.64 -0.52 -31.88
N TRP A 5 -38.01 0.66 -31.98
CA TRP A 5 -37.15 1.03 -33.10
C TRP A 5 -35.90 0.16 -33.20
N THR A 6 -35.22 -0.10 -32.07
CA THR A 6 -34.08 -1.02 -32.04
C THR A 6 -34.50 -2.42 -32.45
N PHE A 7 -35.63 -2.93 -31.95
CA PHE A 7 -36.11 -4.27 -32.29
C PHE A 7 -36.45 -4.41 -33.78
N ALA A 8 -37.10 -3.39 -34.36
CA ALA A 8 -37.42 -3.37 -35.79
C ALA A 8 -36.16 -3.39 -36.67
N LEU A 9 -35.14 -2.58 -36.32
CA LEU A 9 -33.85 -2.57 -37.03
C LEU A 9 -33.11 -3.90 -36.90
N GLN A 10 -33.09 -4.51 -35.72
CA GLN A 10 -32.47 -5.82 -35.50
C GLN A 10 -33.17 -6.92 -36.27
N PHE A 11 -34.51 -6.92 -36.29
CA PHE A 11 -35.30 -7.89 -37.02
C PHE A 11 -35.11 -7.74 -38.54
N ALA A 12 -35.10 -6.50 -39.05
CA ALA A 12 -34.80 -6.23 -40.46
C ALA A 12 -33.35 -6.59 -40.84
N TYR A 13 -32.40 -6.42 -39.91
CA TYR A 13 -31.00 -6.86 -40.09
C TYR A 13 -30.89 -8.38 -40.21
N LEU A 14 -31.60 -9.13 -39.34
CA LEU A 14 -31.65 -10.59 -39.41
C LEU A 14 -32.28 -11.10 -40.72
N LEU A 15 -33.27 -10.37 -41.26
CA LEU A 15 -33.88 -10.65 -42.55
C LEU A 15 -33.04 -10.18 -43.75
N SER A 16 -31.83 -9.66 -43.54
CA SER A 16 -30.94 -9.05 -44.55
C SER A 16 -31.55 -7.86 -45.32
N GLN A 17 -32.66 -7.29 -44.82
CA GLN A 17 -33.35 -6.16 -45.44
C GLN A 17 -32.72 -4.81 -45.04
N CYS A 18 -31.93 -4.79 -43.96
CA CYS A 18 -31.22 -3.61 -43.48
C CYS A 18 -29.78 -3.96 -43.13
N SER A 19 -28.84 -3.06 -43.41
CA SER A 19 -27.41 -3.21 -43.12
C SER A 19 -27.00 -2.67 -41.75
N VAL A 20 -27.96 -2.12 -40.98
CA VAL A 20 -27.69 -1.41 -39.73
C VAL A 20 -28.51 -2.01 -38.58
N HIS A 21 -27.82 -2.50 -37.56
CA HIS A 21 -28.41 -3.18 -36.41
C HIS A 21 -28.73 -2.24 -35.23
N SER A 22 -28.09 -1.07 -35.15
CA SER A 22 -28.31 -0.13 -34.04
C SER A 22 -28.57 1.30 -34.52
N PRO A 23 -29.43 2.06 -33.83
CA PRO A 23 -29.71 3.45 -34.16
C PRO A 23 -28.46 4.34 -34.02
N LEU A 24 -27.52 3.98 -33.15
CA LEU A 24 -26.27 4.71 -32.97
C LEU A 24 -25.38 4.60 -34.22
N LEU A 25 -25.29 3.41 -34.81
CA LEU A 25 -24.59 3.19 -36.09
C LEU A 25 -25.29 3.91 -37.25
N TYR A 26 -26.63 3.93 -37.25
CA TYR A 26 -27.40 4.69 -38.24
C TYR A 26 -27.09 6.19 -38.18
N LEU A 27 -27.04 6.75 -36.97
CA LEU A 27 -26.67 8.16 -36.75
C LEU A 27 -25.21 8.46 -37.09
N ALA A 28 -24.31 7.51 -36.83
CA ALA A 28 -22.90 7.64 -37.21
C ALA A 28 -22.66 7.51 -38.72
N GLY A 29 -23.66 7.05 -39.50
CA GLY A 29 -23.50 6.78 -40.93
C GLY A 29 -22.54 5.62 -41.23
N VAL A 30 -22.30 4.75 -40.26
CA VAL A 30 -21.36 3.62 -40.38
C VAL A 30 -22.15 2.31 -40.47
N ARG A 31 -21.71 1.40 -41.34
CA ARG A 31 -22.29 0.05 -41.51
C ARG A 31 -21.31 -1.02 -41.06
N LEU A 32 -21.84 -2.11 -40.50
CA LEU A 32 -21.04 -3.30 -40.20
C LEU A 32 -21.10 -4.24 -41.40
N GLU A 33 -19.96 -4.48 -42.03
CA GLU A 33 -19.82 -5.37 -43.17
C GLU A 33 -18.85 -6.50 -42.79
N ARG A 34 -19.02 -7.68 -43.41
CA ARG A 34 -18.13 -8.80 -43.13
C ARG A 34 -16.74 -8.45 -43.65
N LEU A 35 -15.75 -8.44 -42.75
CA LEU A 35 -14.37 -8.15 -43.13
C LEU A 35 -13.85 -9.26 -44.05
N ALA A 36 -13.72 -8.96 -45.34
CA ALA A 36 -13.12 -9.87 -46.31
C ALA A 36 -11.59 -9.73 -46.26
N PRO A 37 -10.82 -10.80 -46.56
CA PRO A 37 -9.37 -10.72 -46.59
C PRO A 37 -8.84 -9.67 -47.59
N GLU A 38 -9.61 -9.36 -48.63
CA GLU A 38 -9.30 -8.29 -49.59
C GLU A 38 -9.46 -6.89 -48.99
N ASP A 39 -10.35 -6.72 -48.00
CA ASP A 39 -10.53 -5.43 -47.32
C ASP A 39 -9.39 -5.14 -46.35
N ILE A 40 -8.80 -6.19 -45.74
CA ILE A 40 -7.60 -6.08 -44.90
C ILE A 40 -6.44 -5.49 -45.72
N ALA A 41 -6.25 -5.94 -46.96
CA ALA A 41 -5.22 -5.40 -47.85
C ALA A 41 -5.44 -3.91 -48.18
N LYS A 42 -6.70 -3.47 -48.33
CA LYS A 42 -7.03 -2.06 -48.56
C LYS A 42 -6.80 -1.17 -47.34
N PHE A 43 -6.89 -1.72 -46.12
CA PHE A 43 -6.55 -0.99 -44.90
C PHE A 43 -5.03 -0.76 -44.76
N ASP A 44 -4.20 -1.63 -45.30
CA ASP A 44 -2.75 -1.42 -45.37
C ASP A 44 -2.37 -0.37 -46.43
N GLU A 45 -3.21 -0.18 -47.45
CA GLU A 45 -3.04 0.85 -48.48
C GLU A 45 -3.53 2.25 -48.06
N VAL A 46 -3.96 2.43 -46.80
CA VAL A 46 -4.52 3.70 -46.31
C VAL A 46 -3.58 4.86 -46.64
N PRO A 47 -4.08 5.89 -47.35
CA PRO A 47 -3.25 6.99 -47.82
C PRO A 47 -2.53 7.71 -46.67
N ARG A 48 -1.25 8.05 -46.88
CA ARG A 48 -0.41 8.80 -45.92
C ARG A 48 -1.01 10.12 -45.41
N HIS A 49 -2.02 10.68 -46.09
CA HIS A 49 -2.70 11.92 -45.69
C HIS A 49 -3.82 11.71 -44.65
N LEU A 50 -4.40 10.51 -44.56
CA LEU A 50 -5.37 10.11 -43.53
C LEU A 50 -4.67 9.52 -42.30
N ARG A 51 -3.39 9.17 -42.43
CA ARG A 51 -2.53 8.84 -41.30
C ARG A 51 -2.39 10.12 -40.48
N PRO A 52 -3.01 10.22 -39.29
CA PRO A 52 -2.83 11.39 -38.44
C PRO A 52 -1.33 11.56 -38.26
N SER A 53 -0.81 12.77 -38.49
CA SER A 53 0.60 13.07 -38.28
C SER A 53 0.90 12.91 -36.79
N GLY A 54 1.18 11.67 -36.41
CA GLY A 54 1.00 11.17 -35.05
C GLY A 54 2.06 11.68 -34.09
N ILE A 55 3.07 12.40 -34.56
CA ILE A 55 4.20 12.82 -33.72
C ILE A 55 3.69 13.70 -32.56
N GLY A 56 2.80 14.67 -32.83
CA GLY A 56 2.25 15.53 -31.77
C GLY A 56 1.38 14.78 -30.76
N LEU A 57 0.52 13.87 -31.25
CA LEU A 57 -0.35 13.07 -30.39
C LEU A 57 0.43 12.03 -29.58
N HIS A 58 1.41 11.36 -30.19
CA HIS A 58 2.30 10.41 -29.50
C HIS A 58 3.15 11.11 -28.44
N VAL A 59 3.75 12.27 -28.77
CA VAL A 59 4.51 13.05 -27.79
C VAL A 59 3.62 13.52 -26.64
N HIS A 60 2.39 13.96 -26.92
CA HIS A 60 1.46 14.35 -25.88
C HIS A 60 1.07 13.18 -24.96
N VAL A 61 0.75 12.02 -25.52
CA VAL A 61 0.41 10.81 -24.75
C VAL A 61 1.58 10.36 -23.88
N GLU A 62 2.79 10.34 -24.44
CA GLU A 62 3.99 9.98 -23.69
C GLU A 62 4.31 10.98 -22.58
N LEU A 63 4.16 12.27 -22.83
CA LEU A 63 4.34 13.30 -21.82
C LEU A 63 3.35 13.14 -20.65
N MET A 64 2.07 12.88 -20.95
CA MET A 64 1.06 12.66 -19.91
C MET A 64 1.36 11.39 -19.10
N ARG A 65 1.87 10.34 -19.75
CA ARG A 65 2.30 9.10 -19.08
C ARG A 65 3.48 9.35 -18.13
N MET A 66 4.48 10.10 -18.58
CA MET A 66 5.63 10.48 -17.75
C MET A 66 5.20 11.33 -16.55
N LEU A 67 4.27 12.26 -16.74
CA LEU A 67 3.70 13.05 -15.65
C LEU A 67 3.00 12.14 -14.62
N GLY A 68 2.22 11.16 -15.08
CA GLY A 68 1.56 10.18 -14.21
C GLY A 68 2.54 9.40 -13.33
N TYR A 69 3.64 8.90 -13.91
CA TYR A 69 4.68 8.21 -13.14
C TYR A 69 5.40 9.14 -12.16
N MET A 70 5.62 10.40 -12.51
CA MET A 70 6.22 11.40 -11.62
C MET A 70 5.35 11.66 -10.40
N LEU A 71 4.03 11.83 -10.61
CA LEU A 71 3.09 12.02 -9.50
C LEU A 71 3.01 10.79 -8.59
N LEU A 72 2.99 9.59 -9.16
CA LEU A 72 3.04 8.33 -8.40
C LEU A 72 4.31 8.27 -7.54
N PHE A 73 5.45 8.69 -8.09
CA PHE A 73 6.72 8.70 -7.37
C PHE A 73 6.69 9.67 -6.17
N VAL A 74 6.16 10.89 -6.34
CA VAL A 74 5.99 11.83 -5.23
C VAL A 74 5.07 11.27 -4.16
N GLN A 75 3.95 10.66 -4.55
CA GLN A 75 3.03 10.01 -3.62
C GLN A 75 3.70 8.83 -2.89
N PHE A 76 4.53 8.06 -3.58
CA PHE A 76 5.32 7.00 -2.96
C PHE A 76 6.31 7.55 -1.93
N VAL A 77 7.02 8.64 -2.24
CA VAL A 77 7.93 9.30 -1.29
C VAL A 77 7.16 9.78 -0.06
N ASP A 78 6.05 10.49 -0.27
CA ASP A 78 5.20 10.97 0.82
C ASP A 78 4.71 9.82 1.70
N PHE A 79 4.15 8.78 1.09
CA PHE A 79 3.77 7.55 1.78
C PHE A 79 4.95 6.94 2.54
N PHE A 80 6.12 6.83 1.90
CA PHE A 80 7.29 6.24 2.53
C PHE A 80 7.63 7.00 3.80
N TYR A 81 7.73 8.33 3.76
CA TYR A 81 8.13 9.13 4.91
C TYR A 81 7.05 9.27 5.98
N ASN A 82 5.78 9.44 5.59
CA ASN A 82 4.70 9.81 6.50
C ASN A 82 3.83 8.62 6.96
N SER A 83 4.00 7.42 6.41
CA SER A 83 3.29 6.22 6.89
C SER A 83 4.06 5.45 7.97
N ASP A 84 3.31 4.78 8.85
CA ASP A 84 3.86 3.85 9.84
C ASP A 84 4.58 2.67 9.18
N LEU A 85 4.05 2.15 8.06
CA LEU A 85 4.66 1.06 7.32
C LEU A 85 6.04 1.46 6.76
N GLY A 86 6.14 2.65 6.18
CA GLY A 86 7.41 3.18 5.70
C GLY A 86 8.41 3.44 6.84
N THR A 87 7.92 3.89 7.99
CA THR A 87 8.73 4.02 9.22
C THR A 87 9.22 2.65 9.71
N GLN A 88 8.37 1.64 9.77
CA GLN A 88 8.75 0.28 10.13
C GLN A 88 9.80 -0.28 9.18
N HIS A 89 9.65 -0.07 7.87
CA HIS A 89 10.62 -0.53 6.89
C HIS A 89 11.98 0.17 7.03
N ARG A 90 12.00 1.48 7.29
CA ARG A 90 13.24 2.22 7.62
C ARG A 90 13.88 1.71 8.91
N LEU A 91 13.09 1.47 9.94
CA LEU A 91 13.56 0.92 11.21
C LEU A 91 14.11 -0.49 11.05
N MET A 92 13.47 -1.35 10.25
CA MET A 92 13.97 -2.69 9.94
C MET A 92 15.31 -2.65 9.19
N SER A 93 15.42 -1.78 8.19
CA SER A 93 16.65 -1.59 7.42
C SER A 93 17.77 -0.94 8.25
N ALA A 94 17.45 0.02 9.11
CA ALA A 94 18.40 0.68 10.00
C ALA A 94 18.84 -0.20 11.18
N ARG A 95 17.96 -1.06 11.70
CA ARG A 95 18.29 -2.06 12.73
C ARG A 95 19.04 -3.27 12.17
N GLY A 96 19.30 -3.28 10.85
CA GLY A 96 20.14 -4.21 10.11
C GLY A 96 20.31 -5.54 10.82
N PHE A 97 19.26 -6.36 10.84
CA PHE A 97 19.19 -7.70 11.44
C PHE A 97 20.39 -8.02 12.37
N THR A 98 20.49 -7.30 13.49
CA THR A 98 21.31 -7.81 14.59
C THR A 98 20.61 -9.10 14.99
N SER A 99 21.32 -10.21 14.84
CA SER A 99 20.86 -11.55 15.18
C SER A 99 19.96 -11.46 16.39
N ILE A 100 18.72 -11.99 16.29
CA ILE A 100 17.84 -12.18 17.44
C ILE A 100 18.74 -12.71 18.56
N PRO A 101 18.94 -11.94 19.67
CA PRO A 101 19.90 -12.34 20.68
C PRO A 101 19.55 -13.75 21.09
N THR A 102 20.55 -14.65 21.06
CA THR A 102 20.32 -16.06 21.38
C THR A 102 19.55 -16.14 22.69
N PRO A 103 18.43 -16.87 22.73
CA PRO A 103 17.56 -16.92 23.89
C PRO A 103 18.44 -17.20 25.12
N PRO A 104 18.35 -16.38 26.18
CA PRO A 104 19.27 -16.45 27.30
C PRO A 104 19.23 -17.86 27.89
N HIS A 105 20.29 -18.63 27.63
CA HIS A 105 20.44 -20.00 28.09
C HIS A 105 20.99 -19.88 29.51
N ASN A 106 20.13 -20.12 30.50
CA ASN A 106 20.44 -20.12 31.94
C ASN A 106 20.58 -18.69 32.46
N THR A 107 19.83 -18.22 33.46
CA THR A 107 19.79 -18.71 34.83
C THR A 107 18.58 -18.07 35.50
N SER A 108 17.88 -18.83 36.34
CA SER A 108 16.83 -18.36 37.25
C SER A 108 15.98 -17.24 36.66
N VAL A 109 14.90 -17.60 35.95
CA VAL A 109 13.73 -16.71 35.91
C VAL A 109 13.46 -16.38 37.37
N MET A 110 13.95 -15.24 37.85
CA MET A 110 13.47 -14.67 39.09
C MET A 110 11.98 -14.62 38.82
N LEU A 111 11.26 -15.44 39.56
CA LEU A 111 9.81 -15.55 39.54
C LEU A 111 9.31 -14.22 40.11
N LEU A 112 9.51 -13.19 39.31
CA LEU A 112 9.08 -11.86 39.61
C LEU A 112 7.59 -11.96 39.48
N GLU A 113 6.90 -11.72 40.59
CA GLU A 113 5.45 -11.71 40.60
C GLU A 113 4.98 -10.90 39.40
N THR A 114 4.19 -11.55 38.55
CA THR A 114 3.85 -11.07 37.21
C THR A 114 3.13 -9.74 37.22
N ASP A 115 2.73 -9.24 38.39
CA ASP A 115 1.98 -8.01 38.60
C ASP A 115 2.75 -6.88 39.31
N LYS A 116 3.99 -7.15 39.74
CA LYS A 116 4.82 -6.16 40.43
C LYS A 116 5.91 -5.58 39.54
N CYS A 117 6.32 -4.37 39.85
CA CYS A 117 7.43 -3.69 39.19
C CYS A 117 8.78 -4.20 39.74
N PRO A 118 9.76 -4.58 38.89
CA PRO A 118 11.08 -5.02 39.33
C PRO A 118 11.91 -3.95 40.06
N ILE A 119 11.57 -2.67 39.91
CA ILE A 119 12.34 -1.55 40.49
C ILE A 119 11.75 -1.12 41.84
N CYS A 120 10.44 -0.86 41.89
CA CYS A 120 9.78 -0.36 43.11
C CYS A 120 9.11 -1.46 43.93
N LEU A 121 9.01 -2.69 43.41
CA LEU A 121 8.39 -3.87 44.05
C LEU A 121 6.94 -3.67 44.48
N ARG A 122 6.26 -2.65 43.94
CA ARG A 122 4.82 -2.38 44.12
C ARG A 122 4.04 -2.88 42.91
N HIS A 123 2.71 -2.93 43.03
CA HIS A 123 1.82 -3.15 41.89
C HIS A 123 2.13 -2.14 40.79
N ARG A 124 2.20 -2.60 39.53
CA ARG A 124 2.56 -1.72 38.42
C ARG A 124 1.48 -0.66 38.19
N HIS A 125 1.92 0.54 37.83
CA HIS A 125 1.07 1.64 37.41
C HIS A 125 1.71 2.27 36.18
N ASN A 126 0.91 2.57 35.15
CA ASN A 126 1.40 2.98 33.83
C ASN A 126 2.42 1.97 33.27
N ASP A 127 1.95 0.77 32.98
CA ASP A 127 2.75 -0.34 32.49
C ASP A 127 3.57 0.07 31.26
N THR A 128 4.88 -0.14 31.33
CA THR A 128 5.82 0.23 30.28
C THR A 128 6.76 -0.93 30.05
N VAL A 129 6.79 -1.44 28.82
CA VAL A 129 7.72 -2.50 28.40
C VAL A 129 9.01 -1.89 27.88
N LEU A 130 10.13 -2.52 28.26
CA LEU A 130 11.42 -2.23 27.66
C LEU A 130 11.65 -3.19 26.48
N SER A 131 11.63 -2.68 25.25
CA SER A 131 11.67 -3.49 24.03
C SER A 131 12.93 -4.37 23.89
N VAL A 132 14.04 -3.97 24.52
CA VAL A 132 15.33 -4.68 24.46
C VAL A 132 15.30 -5.98 25.27
N SER A 133 14.61 -6.01 26.40
CA SER A 133 14.62 -7.16 27.33
C SER A 133 13.26 -7.83 27.51
N GLY A 134 12.17 -7.18 27.12
CA GLY A 134 10.80 -7.69 27.24
C GLY A 134 10.21 -7.60 28.66
N TYR A 135 10.90 -7.00 29.62
CA TYR A 135 10.38 -6.80 30.98
C TYR A 135 9.46 -5.58 31.07
N VAL A 136 8.43 -5.67 31.93
CA VAL A 136 7.44 -4.62 32.18
C VAL A 136 7.69 -3.94 33.53
N PHE A 137 7.67 -2.62 33.55
CA PHE A 137 7.93 -1.76 34.70
C PHE A 137 6.86 -0.66 34.81
N CYS A 138 6.85 0.09 35.91
CA CYS A 138 6.13 1.37 35.95
C CYS A 138 6.88 2.41 35.10
N TYR A 139 6.14 3.25 34.35
CA TYR A 139 6.73 4.28 33.49
C TYR A 139 7.76 5.16 34.21
N GLU A 140 7.40 5.70 35.37
CA GLU A 140 8.28 6.61 36.13
C GLU A 140 9.58 5.91 36.56
N CYS A 141 9.47 4.68 37.08
CA CYS A 141 10.63 3.92 37.56
C CYS A 141 11.63 3.62 36.44
N ILE A 142 11.15 3.11 35.30
CA ILE A 142 12.06 2.71 34.21
C ILE A 142 12.58 3.91 33.44
N ASN A 143 11.79 4.97 33.27
CA ASN A 143 12.22 6.20 32.60
C ASN A 143 13.39 6.84 33.36
N ASP A 144 13.31 6.92 34.69
CA ASP A 144 14.38 7.48 35.51
C ASP A 144 15.64 6.61 35.51
N PHE A 145 15.47 5.28 35.58
CA PHE A 145 16.59 4.34 35.55
C PHE A 145 17.34 4.38 34.21
N VAL A 146 16.61 4.28 33.09
CA VAL A 146 17.20 4.27 31.74
C VAL A 146 17.88 5.60 31.42
N ARG A 147 17.33 6.74 31.88
CA ARG A 147 17.98 8.06 31.72
C ARG A 147 19.32 8.14 32.45
N ARG A 148 19.45 7.53 33.63
CA ARG A 148 20.68 7.55 34.43
C ARG A 148 21.70 6.51 33.97
N GLU A 149 21.29 5.26 33.79
CA GLU A 149 22.22 4.14 33.59
C GLU A 149 22.31 3.64 32.15
N LYS A 150 21.39 4.02 31.25
CA LYS A 150 21.34 3.58 29.84
C LYS A 150 21.40 2.06 29.64
N ARG A 151 20.82 1.31 30.58
CA ARG A 151 20.75 -0.16 30.57
C ARG A 151 19.48 -0.69 31.21
N CYS A 152 19.17 -1.96 30.98
CA CYS A 152 18.07 -2.66 31.65
C CYS A 152 18.47 -3.01 33.10
N PRO A 153 17.62 -2.77 34.12
CA PRO A 153 17.93 -3.12 35.51
C PRO A 153 17.97 -4.62 35.78
N VAL A 154 17.29 -5.44 34.95
CA VAL A 154 17.20 -6.89 35.15
C VAL A 154 18.27 -7.64 34.34
N THR A 155 18.36 -7.36 33.04
CA THR A 155 19.26 -8.10 32.14
C THR A 155 20.58 -7.38 31.86
N SER A 156 20.75 -6.14 32.35
CA SER A 156 21.91 -5.27 32.05
C SER A 156 22.16 -4.97 30.56
N LEU A 157 21.20 -5.30 29.69
CA LEU A 157 21.27 -4.99 28.25
C LEU A 157 21.26 -3.48 28.00
N PRO A 158 22.00 -2.96 27.01
CA PRO A 158 22.03 -1.53 26.70
C PRO A 158 20.65 -1.05 26.25
N ALA A 159 20.17 0.04 26.86
CA ALA A 159 18.82 0.53 26.62
C ALA A 159 18.75 2.06 26.65
N THR A 160 17.98 2.63 25.74
CA THR A 160 17.69 4.08 25.66
C THR A 160 16.20 4.35 25.88
N THR A 161 15.83 5.61 26.10
CA THR A 161 14.43 6.04 26.28
C THR A 161 13.55 5.70 25.07
N ASP A 162 14.12 5.58 23.87
CA ASP A 162 13.39 5.22 22.64
C ASP A 162 12.93 3.76 22.63
N ASN A 163 13.48 2.94 23.53
CA ASN A 163 13.09 1.54 23.70
C ASN A 163 11.94 1.36 24.71
N LEU A 164 11.42 2.46 25.27
CA LEU A 164 10.30 2.44 26.20
C LEU A 164 8.99 2.50 25.42
N ILE A 165 8.16 1.48 25.57
CA ILE A 165 6.83 1.42 24.96
C ILE A 165 5.82 1.38 26.10
N ARG A 166 4.98 2.41 26.22
CA ARG A 166 3.89 2.45 27.19
C ARG A 166 2.77 1.53 26.71
N ILE A 167 2.29 0.66 27.59
CA ILE A 167 1.17 -0.23 27.36
C ILE A 167 -0.05 0.41 28.02
N PHE A 168 -1.07 0.68 27.22
CA PHE A 168 -2.37 1.11 27.71
C PHE A 168 -3.25 -0.14 27.75
N SER A 169 -3.56 -0.62 28.95
CA SER A 169 -4.54 -1.69 29.14
C SER A 169 -5.95 -1.07 29.12
N ASP A 170 -6.75 -1.40 28.11
CA ASP A 170 -8.16 -0.97 28.00
C ASP A 170 -9.11 -1.69 29.00
N ALA A 171 -8.56 -2.27 30.06
CA ALA A 171 -9.30 -3.06 31.02
C ALA A 171 -9.73 -2.19 32.21
N SER A 172 -10.71 -1.33 31.98
CA SER A 172 -11.64 -0.91 33.04
C SER A 172 -12.89 -1.78 32.97
N LYS A 173 -12.82 -2.95 33.61
CA LYS A 173 -13.98 -3.54 34.27
C LYS A 173 -13.57 -4.57 35.31
#